data_AF-A0A976HAN0-F1
#
_entry.id   AF-A0A976HAN0-F1
#
_cell.length_a   1.000
_cell.length_b   1.000
_cell.length_c   1.000
_cell.angle_alpha   90.00
_cell.angle_beta   90.00
_cell.angle_gamma   90.00
#
_symmetry.space_group_name_H-M   'P 1'
#
loop_
_entity.id
_entity.type
_entity.pdbx_description
1 polymer ?
#
loop_
_entity_poly.entity_id
_entity_poly.type
_entity_poly.pdbx_seq_one_letter_code
_entity_poly.pdbx_strand_id
1 'polypeptide(L)'
;MPAVCHRSAVVAIALAIAPLAVHAACPFSVLHSGAAASPRDGLHLAQFARTQTLPAGASAHVAKHITQLDINADGIYDASDSLIIARAIAGYRGAALVAGIPARGSRSNGTAIQSFIDGGCAADTASGTKWGSTALTESSGAIRNPERGFYAFPTASFVTVTDSQLNNTRNNNPNTSLLVAIVRLDDYRNQTLPQAFLDSVNAAFERARVRGFKLLLRFAYNYTDDGQDAPIDRVLEHIGQLAPVVQANADIISVWQGGFIGKWGEMHSSSNGLNTPENEAAIRDALLGVLPANRFLQWRYPNDLIAWDASPGDETDAFGSSRKARIGLYNDCFMSNDTDVGTYSSDATARAAQRVYAAARTAITPFGGETCNASNPEQQRLTCSAILAEGPQFHLTYLNRQYYTGFHDRWIADGCFGTVENSMGYRWVLNSVAVPRVANRSEAINASVSIKNAGWARLYNSRPLQVQLVSRANPSNAPILLTTAWDPRRLKPTETDNVLFAGTIPAGAAPGIYDVFVASPDASSTLATRADYAIRFANSDAGASGQSWDATRGAFKTGLSITVE
;
A
#
# COMPACT_ATOMS: atom_id res chain seq x y z
N MET A 1 -33.86 -46.61 34.20
CA MET A 1 -33.75 -45.18 33.86
C MET A 1 -32.40 -44.67 34.32
N PRO A 2 -31.77 -43.75 33.59
CA PRO A 2 -30.90 -43.96 32.42
C PRO A 2 -29.46 -44.42 32.80
N ALA A 3 -28.77 -45.11 31.90
CA ALA A 3 -27.30 -45.13 31.85
C ALA A 3 -26.85 -45.54 30.43
N VAL A 4 -26.14 -44.62 29.78
CA VAL A 4 -25.51 -44.73 28.47
C VAL A 4 -24.10 -45.29 28.67
N CYS A 5 -23.67 -46.30 27.88
CA CYS A 5 -22.27 -46.40 27.44
C CYS A 5 -22.04 -47.40 26.28
N HIS A 6 -21.40 -46.86 25.22
CA HIS A 6 -20.49 -47.42 24.22
C HIS A 6 -20.81 -48.70 23.41
N ARG A 7 -20.82 -48.53 22.07
CA ARG A 7 -19.67 -48.85 21.18
C ARG A 7 -19.94 -48.35 19.75
N SER A 8 -19.20 -47.34 19.30
CA SER A 8 -19.13 -46.95 17.89
C SER A 8 -18.18 -47.90 17.16
N ALA A 9 -18.68 -48.63 16.17
CA ALA A 9 -17.87 -49.43 15.27
C ALA A 9 -17.18 -48.53 14.24
N VAL A 10 -15.85 -48.57 14.21
CA VAL A 10 -15.01 -47.97 13.16
C VAL A 10 -15.07 -48.89 11.95
N VAL A 11 -15.69 -48.42 10.85
CA VAL A 11 -15.57 -49.06 9.53
C VAL A 11 -14.36 -48.44 8.85
N ALA A 12 -13.25 -49.17 8.83
CA ALA A 12 -12.08 -48.85 8.03
C ALA A 12 -12.33 -49.27 6.58
N ILE A 13 -12.58 -48.31 5.68
CA ILE A 13 -12.51 -48.54 4.24
C ILE A 13 -11.04 -48.40 3.85
N ALA A 14 -10.40 -49.53 3.57
CA ALA A 14 -9.08 -49.55 2.94
C ALA A 14 -9.22 -49.07 1.48
N LEU A 15 -8.82 -47.83 1.19
CA LEU A 15 -8.52 -47.43 -0.19
C LEU A 15 -7.19 -48.08 -0.58
N ALA A 16 -7.24 -49.06 -1.47
CA ALA A 16 -6.05 -49.52 -2.17
C ALA A 16 -5.49 -48.36 -3.00
N ILE A 17 -4.32 -47.86 -2.61
CA ILE A 17 -3.56 -46.88 -3.37
C ILE A 17 -2.96 -47.60 -4.58
N ALA A 18 -3.64 -47.53 -5.72
CA ALA A 18 -2.98 -47.74 -7.00
C ALA A 18 -2.03 -46.54 -7.25
N PRO A 19 -0.83 -46.75 -7.78
CA PRO A 19 0.04 -45.65 -8.15
C PRO A 19 -0.63 -44.86 -9.28
N LEU A 20 -1.13 -43.66 -8.95
CA LEU A 20 -1.77 -42.75 -9.88
C LEU A 20 -0.76 -42.31 -10.93
N ALA A 21 -1.15 -42.47 -12.20
CA ALA A 21 -0.43 -41.97 -13.35
C ALA A 21 -0.15 -40.47 -13.18
N VAL A 22 1.10 -40.12 -13.49
CA VAL A 22 1.74 -38.84 -13.25
C VAL A 22 1.09 -37.75 -14.10
N HIS A 23 0.31 -36.84 -13.49
CA HIS A 23 -0.19 -35.61 -14.14
C HIS A 23 0.92 -34.55 -14.39
N ALA A 24 2.21 -34.93 -14.38
CA ALA A 24 3.33 -33.97 -14.35
C ALA A 24 3.41 -33.01 -15.54
N ALA A 25 2.59 -33.19 -16.58
CA ALA A 25 2.51 -32.26 -17.70
C ALA A 25 1.52 -31.10 -17.47
N CYS A 26 0.41 -31.31 -16.74
CA CYS A 26 -0.56 -30.25 -16.44
C CYS A 26 -0.13 -29.45 -15.19
N PRO A 27 -0.32 -28.12 -15.15
CA PRO A 27 0.10 -27.28 -14.02
C PRO A 27 -0.90 -27.35 -12.85
N PHE A 28 -1.27 -28.55 -12.41
CA PHE A 28 -2.22 -28.74 -11.30
C PHE A 28 -1.56 -28.74 -9.92
N SER A 29 -0.23 -28.88 -9.84
CA SER A 29 0.52 -28.76 -8.58
C SER A 29 0.77 -27.28 -8.28
N VAL A 30 0.11 -26.76 -7.26
CA VAL A 30 0.10 -25.33 -6.95
C VAL A 30 1.01 -25.02 -5.75
N LEU A 31 1.22 -26.00 -4.87
CA LEU A 31 2.01 -25.84 -3.64
C LEU A 31 3.49 -26.23 -3.78
N HIS A 32 3.84 -27.08 -4.76
CA HIS A 32 5.22 -27.59 -4.92
C HIS A 32 5.58 -27.74 -6.40
N SER A 33 6.49 -26.88 -6.89
CA SER A 33 6.98 -26.94 -8.27
C SER A 33 7.71 -28.27 -8.53
N GLY A 34 7.25 -29.04 -9.53
CA GLY A 34 7.86 -30.31 -9.93
C GLY A 34 7.35 -31.56 -9.21
N ALA A 35 6.34 -31.44 -8.35
CA ALA A 35 5.66 -32.57 -7.71
C ALA A 35 4.32 -32.93 -8.39
N ALA A 36 3.82 -34.14 -8.18
CA ALA A 36 2.47 -34.53 -8.61
C ALA A 36 1.40 -33.79 -7.79
N ALA A 37 0.32 -33.36 -8.46
CA ALA A 37 -0.79 -32.66 -7.81
C ALA A 37 -1.51 -33.54 -6.77
N SER A 38 -1.84 -32.94 -5.63
CA SER A 38 -2.53 -33.56 -4.50
C SER A 38 -3.97 -33.04 -4.36
N PRO A 39 -4.84 -33.72 -3.61
CA PRO A 39 -6.18 -33.20 -3.29
C PRO A 39 -6.19 -31.80 -2.64
N ARG A 40 -5.09 -31.42 -1.96
CA ARG A 40 -4.92 -30.06 -1.41
C ARG A 40 -4.76 -29.01 -2.50
N ASP A 41 -4.09 -29.33 -3.60
CA ASP A 41 -3.94 -28.42 -4.73
C ASP A 41 -5.30 -28.14 -5.39
N GLY A 42 -6.14 -29.19 -5.55
CA GLY A 42 -7.52 -29.04 -6.03
C GLY A 42 -8.38 -28.16 -5.13
N LEU A 43 -8.19 -28.22 -3.81
CA LEU A 43 -8.88 -27.34 -2.86
C LEU A 43 -8.44 -25.88 -3.00
N HIS A 44 -7.15 -25.61 -3.19
CA HIS A 44 -6.65 -24.24 -3.40
C HIS A 44 -7.14 -23.65 -4.72
N LEU A 45 -7.09 -24.42 -5.80
CA LEU A 45 -7.66 -24.06 -7.08
C LEU A 45 -9.17 -23.71 -6.96
N ALA A 46 -9.94 -24.55 -6.27
CA ALA A 46 -11.36 -24.29 -6.01
C ALA A 46 -11.63 -23.09 -5.10
N GLN A 47 -10.76 -22.83 -4.11
CA GLN A 47 -10.83 -21.63 -3.27
C GLN A 47 -10.58 -20.38 -4.11
N PHE A 48 -9.56 -20.37 -4.95
CA PHE A 48 -9.28 -19.26 -5.86
C PHE A 48 -10.45 -18.95 -6.78
N ALA A 49 -11.05 -19.95 -7.42
CA ALA A 49 -12.17 -19.72 -8.31
C ALA A 49 -13.41 -19.18 -7.59
N ARG A 50 -13.54 -19.41 -6.27
CA ARG A 50 -14.67 -18.93 -5.46
C ARG A 50 -14.44 -17.57 -4.83
N THR A 51 -13.23 -17.29 -4.36
CA THR A 51 -12.93 -16.12 -3.52
C THR A 51 -11.86 -15.20 -4.10
N GLN A 52 -11.16 -15.64 -5.16
CA GLN A 52 -10.05 -14.92 -5.80
C GLN A 52 -8.89 -14.57 -4.87
N THR A 53 -8.81 -15.22 -3.70
CA THR A 53 -7.80 -14.98 -2.68
C THR A 53 -7.15 -16.30 -2.28
N LEU A 54 -5.83 -16.38 -2.41
CA LEU A 54 -5.00 -17.49 -1.96
C LEU A 54 -3.74 -16.97 -1.25
N PRO A 55 -2.99 -17.84 -0.54
CA PRO A 55 -1.61 -17.56 -0.19
C PRO A 55 -0.78 -17.21 -1.44
N ALA A 56 0.18 -16.28 -1.32
CA ALA A 56 0.89 -15.62 -2.43
C ALA A 56 1.42 -16.58 -3.54
N GLY A 57 1.89 -17.78 -3.18
CA GLY A 57 2.41 -18.75 -4.16
C GLY A 57 1.35 -19.33 -5.10
N ALA A 58 0.11 -19.49 -4.62
CA ALA A 58 -0.92 -20.18 -5.36
C ALA A 58 -1.70 -19.24 -6.31
N SER A 59 -1.85 -17.96 -5.95
CA SER A 59 -2.34 -16.91 -6.88
C SER A 59 -1.40 -16.69 -8.07
N ALA A 60 -0.08 -16.68 -7.83
CA ALA A 60 0.92 -16.48 -8.89
C ALA A 60 0.95 -17.66 -9.88
N HIS A 61 0.78 -18.89 -9.38
CA HIS A 61 0.69 -20.09 -10.20
C HIS A 61 -0.53 -20.06 -11.12
N VAL A 62 -1.71 -19.73 -10.59
CA VAL A 62 -2.94 -19.67 -11.40
C VAL A 62 -2.84 -18.60 -12.48
N ALA A 63 -2.31 -17.41 -12.16
CA ALA A 63 -2.12 -16.35 -13.15
C ALA A 63 -1.14 -16.76 -14.28
N LYS A 64 -0.04 -17.44 -13.93
CA LYS A 64 0.96 -17.93 -14.91
C LYS A 64 0.41 -19.01 -15.83
N HIS A 65 -0.50 -19.83 -15.33
CA HIS A 65 -1.01 -21.02 -16.02
C HIS A 65 -2.48 -20.91 -16.42
N ILE A 66 -3.05 -19.70 -16.43
CA ILE A 66 -4.50 -19.49 -16.58
C ILE A 66 -5.07 -20.13 -17.86
N THR A 67 -4.31 -20.11 -18.95
CA THR A 67 -4.70 -20.72 -20.24
C THR A 67 -4.66 -22.25 -20.23
N GLN A 68 -3.86 -22.83 -19.34
CA GLN A 68 -3.75 -24.29 -19.14
C GLN A 68 -4.70 -24.78 -18.06
N LEU A 69 -5.13 -23.88 -17.17
CA LEU A 69 -6.10 -24.13 -16.11
C LEU A 69 -7.55 -23.89 -16.54
N ASP A 70 -7.79 -23.15 -17.62
CA ASP A 70 -9.06 -23.09 -18.36
C ASP A 70 -9.28 -24.44 -19.08
N ILE A 71 -9.86 -25.41 -18.36
CA ILE A 71 -10.00 -26.79 -18.82
C ILE A 71 -11.14 -26.92 -19.82
N ASN A 72 -12.21 -26.13 -19.67
CA ASN A 72 -13.36 -26.18 -20.57
C ASN A 72 -13.18 -25.31 -21.84
N ALA A 73 -12.10 -24.53 -21.93
CA ALA A 73 -11.77 -23.59 -23.01
C ALA A 73 -12.81 -22.48 -23.21
N ASP A 74 -13.54 -22.09 -22.16
CA ASP A 74 -14.49 -20.99 -22.23
C ASP A 74 -13.80 -19.61 -22.20
N GLY A 75 -12.51 -19.57 -21.87
CA GLY A 75 -11.66 -18.38 -21.85
C GLY A 75 -11.52 -17.76 -20.46
N ILE A 76 -12.10 -18.38 -19.43
CA ILE A 76 -12.04 -17.97 -18.04
C ILE A 76 -11.60 -19.18 -17.22
N TYR A 77 -10.85 -18.93 -16.14
CA TYR A 77 -10.68 -19.93 -15.09
C TYR A 77 -11.74 -19.71 -14.02
N ASP A 78 -12.73 -20.59 -13.92
CA ASP A 78 -13.86 -20.47 -13.00
C ASP A 78 -14.11 -21.72 -12.13
N ALA A 79 -15.26 -21.75 -11.43
CA ALA A 79 -15.63 -22.85 -10.55
C ALA A 79 -15.82 -24.19 -11.31
N SER A 80 -16.18 -24.12 -12.59
CA SER A 80 -16.31 -25.26 -13.49
C SER A 80 -14.94 -25.88 -13.74
N ASP A 81 -13.95 -25.08 -14.11
CA ASP A 81 -12.57 -25.55 -14.33
C ASP A 81 -11.99 -26.14 -13.06
N SER A 82 -12.15 -25.45 -11.94
CA SER A 82 -11.67 -25.92 -10.65
C SER A 82 -12.28 -27.26 -10.25
N LEU A 83 -13.58 -27.44 -10.49
CA LEU A 83 -14.27 -28.70 -10.20
C LEU A 83 -13.81 -29.82 -11.13
N ILE A 84 -13.57 -29.52 -12.41
CA ILE A 84 -13.03 -30.47 -13.38
C ILE A 84 -11.60 -30.89 -12.98
N ILE A 85 -10.74 -29.94 -12.60
CA ILE A 85 -9.38 -30.21 -12.14
C ILE A 85 -9.40 -31.05 -10.86
N ALA A 86 -10.24 -30.69 -9.88
CA ALA A 86 -10.38 -31.45 -8.64
C ALA A 86 -10.81 -32.91 -8.90
N ARG A 87 -11.74 -33.11 -9.84
CA ARG A 87 -12.16 -34.46 -10.30
C ARG A 87 -11.02 -35.20 -11.00
N ALA A 88 -10.26 -34.53 -11.85
CA ALA A 88 -9.12 -35.14 -12.54
C ALA A 88 -8.03 -35.60 -11.55
N ILE A 89 -7.68 -34.75 -10.58
CA ILE A 89 -6.77 -35.07 -9.46
C ILE A 89 -7.29 -36.24 -8.64
N ALA A 90 -8.60 -36.29 -8.39
CA ALA A 90 -9.26 -37.39 -7.67
C ALA A 90 -9.45 -38.68 -8.50
N GLY A 91 -8.94 -38.74 -9.74
CA GLY A 91 -8.93 -39.95 -10.57
C GLY A 91 -10.17 -40.17 -11.43
N TYR A 92 -11.12 -39.22 -11.48
CA TYR A 92 -12.27 -39.30 -12.38
C TYR A 92 -11.82 -39.16 -13.84
N ARG A 93 -12.51 -39.84 -14.76
CA ARG A 93 -12.18 -39.89 -16.19
C ARG A 93 -13.43 -39.84 -17.07
N GLY A 94 -13.27 -39.41 -18.33
CA GLY A 94 -14.34 -39.39 -19.32
C GLY A 94 -15.56 -38.57 -18.88
N ALA A 95 -16.78 -39.05 -19.13
CA ALA A 95 -18.02 -38.34 -18.80
C ALA A 95 -18.15 -37.94 -17.31
N ALA A 96 -17.48 -38.66 -16.41
CA ALA A 96 -17.51 -38.37 -14.98
C ALA A 96 -16.78 -37.06 -14.60
N LEU A 97 -15.87 -36.57 -15.46
CA LEU A 97 -15.21 -35.27 -15.27
C LEU A 97 -16.22 -34.10 -15.32
N VAL A 98 -17.22 -34.20 -16.19
CA VAL A 98 -18.19 -33.12 -16.47
C VAL A 98 -19.59 -33.40 -15.92
N ALA A 99 -19.80 -34.51 -15.23
CA ALA A 99 -21.12 -34.88 -14.71
C ALA A 99 -21.73 -33.76 -13.84
N GLY A 100 -22.89 -33.23 -14.24
CA GLY A 100 -23.58 -32.15 -13.54
C GLY A 100 -22.92 -30.77 -13.65
N ILE A 101 -21.90 -30.61 -14.51
CA ILE A 101 -21.30 -29.31 -14.84
C ILE A 101 -21.94 -28.82 -16.14
N PRO A 102 -22.45 -27.58 -16.21
CA PRO A 102 -22.96 -27.01 -17.44
C PRO A 102 -21.90 -27.02 -18.55
N ALA A 103 -22.29 -27.47 -19.74
CA ALA A 103 -21.45 -27.43 -20.92
C ALA A 103 -21.10 -25.97 -21.28
N ARG A 104 -19.84 -25.58 -21.06
CA ARG A 104 -19.29 -24.26 -21.41
C ARG A 104 -18.01 -24.43 -22.21
N GLY A 105 -17.69 -23.45 -23.05
CA GLY A 105 -16.49 -23.43 -23.87
C GLY A 105 -16.47 -24.44 -25.02
N SER A 106 -15.33 -24.55 -25.69
CA SER A 106 -15.14 -25.49 -26.80
C SER A 106 -14.84 -26.93 -26.35
N ARG A 107 -14.43 -27.14 -25.09
CA ARG A 107 -14.22 -28.46 -24.46
C ARG A 107 -15.36 -28.78 -23.50
N SER A 108 -16.53 -29.07 -24.05
CA SER A 108 -17.79 -29.16 -23.29
C SER A 108 -18.20 -30.59 -22.89
N ASN A 109 -17.43 -31.62 -23.24
CA ASN A 109 -17.73 -33.01 -22.89
C ASN A 109 -16.52 -33.72 -22.27
N GLY A 110 -16.80 -34.79 -21.53
CA GLY A 110 -15.80 -35.52 -20.76
C GLY A 110 -14.67 -36.13 -21.60
N THR A 111 -14.95 -36.51 -22.85
CA THR A 111 -13.92 -37.05 -23.76
C THR A 111 -12.94 -35.97 -24.19
N ALA A 112 -13.44 -34.79 -24.60
CA ALA A 112 -12.60 -33.67 -25.02
C ALA A 112 -11.72 -33.15 -23.88
N ILE A 113 -12.27 -33.07 -22.67
CA ILE A 113 -11.52 -32.69 -21.47
C ILE A 113 -10.48 -33.74 -21.11
N GLN A 114 -10.85 -35.03 -21.16
CA GLN A 114 -9.91 -36.12 -20.89
C GLN A 114 -8.72 -36.06 -21.84
N SER A 115 -8.96 -35.90 -23.14
CA SER A 115 -7.90 -35.80 -24.14
C SER A 115 -7.00 -34.58 -23.93
N PHE A 116 -7.55 -33.44 -23.48
CA PHE A 116 -6.76 -32.26 -23.15
C PHE A 116 -5.84 -32.49 -21.94
N ILE A 117 -6.35 -33.12 -20.87
CA ILE A 117 -5.57 -33.46 -19.68
C ILE A 117 -4.50 -34.50 -20.00
N ASP A 118 -4.84 -35.53 -20.77
CA ASP A 118 -3.90 -36.59 -21.19
C ASP A 118 -2.82 -36.04 -22.13
N GLY A 119 -3.15 -35.00 -22.91
CA GLY A 119 -2.23 -34.21 -23.73
C GLY A 119 -1.38 -33.21 -22.94
N GLY A 120 -1.45 -33.22 -21.60
CA GLY A 120 -0.63 -32.39 -20.73
C GLY A 120 -1.09 -30.95 -20.59
N CYS A 121 -2.36 -30.66 -20.84
CA CYS A 121 -2.92 -29.30 -20.78
C CYS A 121 -2.13 -28.30 -21.65
N ALA A 122 -1.63 -28.78 -22.80
CA ALA A 122 -0.94 -27.95 -23.77
C ALA A 122 -1.91 -26.85 -24.21
N ALA A 123 -1.54 -25.58 -24.00
CA ALA A 123 -2.40 -24.46 -24.31
C ALA A 123 -2.92 -24.57 -25.75
N ASP A 124 -4.25 -24.50 -25.93
CA ASP A 124 -4.84 -24.50 -27.27
C ASP A 124 -4.22 -23.33 -28.04
N THR A 125 -3.57 -23.62 -29.16
CA THR A 125 -3.06 -22.59 -30.07
C THR A 125 -4.20 -21.72 -30.63
N ALA A 126 -5.45 -22.17 -30.55
CA ALA A 126 -6.66 -21.39 -30.82
C ALA A 126 -7.11 -20.48 -29.65
N SER A 127 -6.73 -20.78 -28.40
CA SER A 127 -7.02 -19.95 -27.20
C SER A 127 -6.08 -18.74 -27.07
N GLY A 128 -4.95 -18.76 -27.79
CA GLY A 128 -3.95 -17.68 -27.84
C GLY A 128 -4.44 -16.31 -28.36
N THR A 129 -5.73 -16.18 -28.71
CA THR A 129 -6.36 -14.95 -29.20
C THR A 129 -7.42 -14.34 -28.27
N LYS A 130 -7.84 -14.99 -27.17
CA LYS A 130 -8.89 -14.43 -26.29
C LYS A 130 -8.40 -13.32 -25.35
N TRP A 131 -7.14 -13.40 -24.90
CA TRP A 131 -6.53 -12.41 -24.01
C TRP A 131 -5.38 -11.67 -24.68
N GLY A 132 -5.27 -10.37 -24.42
CA GLY A 132 -4.10 -9.56 -24.68
C GLY A 132 -3.30 -9.40 -23.40
N SER A 133 -1.98 -9.54 -23.47
CA SER A 133 -1.07 -9.24 -22.37
C SER A 133 0.07 -8.34 -22.82
N THR A 134 0.62 -7.58 -21.88
CA THR A 134 1.75 -6.71 -22.13
C THR A 134 2.69 -6.73 -20.93
N ALA A 135 3.99 -6.70 -21.20
CA ALA A 135 5.02 -6.50 -20.18
C ALA A 135 5.32 -5.01 -20.05
N LEU A 136 5.58 -4.58 -18.83
CA LEU A 136 5.85 -3.19 -18.48
C LEU A 136 7.23 -3.11 -17.82
N THR A 137 7.98 -2.06 -18.14
CA THR A 137 9.37 -1.91 -17.67
C THR A 137 9.42 -0.90 -16.54
N GLU A 138 10.19 -1.20 -15.49
CA GLU A 138 10.47 -0.26 -14.41
C GLU A 138 11.19 0.99 -14.94
N SER A 139 10.88 2.16 -14.36
CA SER A 139 11.63 3.40 -14.60
C SER A 139 12.67 3.60 -13.51
N SER A 140 13.84 4.12 -13.87
CA SER A 140 14.85 4.61 -12.91
C SER A 140 14.61 6.05 -12.46
N GLY A 141 13.63 6.75 -13.07
CA GLY A 141 13.36 8.16 -12.80
C GLY A 141 12.75 8.41 -11.43
N ALA A 142 13.03 9.61 -10.90
CA ALA A 142 12.34 10.15 -9.74
C ALA A 142 10.88 10.45 -10.08
N ILE A 143 9.98 10.06 -9.18
CA ILE A 143 8.54 10.18 -9.37
C ILE A 143 7.93 10.84 -8.15
N ARG A 144 7.24 11.96 -8.39
CA ARG A 144 6.38 12.58 -7.39
C ARG A 144 5.18 11.68 -7.13
N ASN A 145 5.18 11.04 -5.98
CA ASN A 145 4.09 10.22 -5.47
C ASN A 145 3.65 10.73 -4.11
N PRO A 146 2.35 10.64 -3.77
CA PRO A 146 1.84 11.10 -2.48
C PRO A 146 2.45 10.31 -1.32
N GLU A 147 2.59 10.92 -0.15
CA GLU A 147 2.83 10.19 1.11
C GLU A 147 4.18 9.44 1.16
N ARG A 148 5.19 9.92 0.41
CA ARG A 148 6.55 9.36 0.42
C ARG A 148 7.62 10.37 0.02
N GLY A 149 8.88 9.99 0.27
CA GLY A 149 10.05 10.70 -0.24
C GLY A 149 10.41 11.94 0.58
N PHE A 150 11.16 12.87 -0.03
CA PHE A 150 11.55 14.08 0.67
C PHE A 150 10.36 15.03 0.89
N TYR A 151 10.22 15.57 2.10
CA TYR A 151 9.26 16.63 2.39
C TYR A 151 9.92 18.01 2.39
N ALA A 152 9.09 19.05 2.26
CA ALA A 152 9.53 20.45 2.29
C ALA A 152 8.90 21.22 3.46
N PHE A 153 9.56 22.32 3.81
CA PHE A 153 9.25 23.23 4.88
C PHE A 153 8.89 24.60 4.29
N PRO A 154 7.61 24.89 4.01
CA PRO A 154 7.22 26.09 3.28
C PRO A 154 7.30 27.37 4.13
N THR A 155 7.16 27.26 5.45
CA THR A 155 7.13 28.38 6.40
C THR A 155 7.24 27.87 7.84
N ALA A 156 7.74 28.71 8.75
CA ALA A 156 7.82 28.45 10.19
C ALA A 156 6.45 28.27 10.87
N SER A 157 5.40 28.90 10.33
CA SER A 157 4.02 28.72 10.80
C SER A 157 3.10 28.39 9.64
N PHE A 158 2.63 27.15 9.59
CA PHE A 158 1.76 26.67 8.51
C PHE A 158 0.48 27.50 8.35
N VAL A 159 -0.07 28.04 9.44
CA VAL A 159 -1.29 28.87 9.41
C VAL A 159 -1.13 30.12 8.55
N THR A 160 0.08 30.66 8.48
CA THR A 160 0.42 31.86 7.70
C THR A 160 0.89 31.56 6.28
N VAL A 161 0.89 30.29 5.86
CA VAL A 161 1.40 29.90 4.55
C VAL A 161 0.63 30.59 3.43
N THR A 162 1.36 31.15 2.46
CA THR A 162 0.78 31.84 1.32
C THR A 162 0.79 30.98 0.06
N ASP A 163 -0.05 31.35 -0.88
CA ASP A 163 -0.10 30.77 -2.22
C ASP A 163 1.25 30.85 -2.94
N SER A 164 1.96 31.98 -2.81
CA SER A 164 3.28 32.18 -3.39
C SER A 164 4.32 31.24 -2.78
N GLN A 165 4.33 31.08 -1.45
CA GLN A 165 5.23 30.14 -0.78
C GLN A 165 5.00 28.70 -1.26
N LEU A 166 3.75 28.24 -1.32
CA LEU A 166 3.46 26.87 -1.77
C LEU A 166 3.79 26.66 -3.26
N ASN A 167 3.55 27.66 -4.12
CA ASN A 167 3.95 27.61 -5.52
C ASN A 167 5.47 27.55 -5.67
N ASN A 168 6.21 28.35 -4.90
CA ASN A 168 7.68 28.32 -4.88
C ASN A 168 8.19 26.98 -4.36
N THR A 169 7.58 26.42 -3.31
CA THR A 169 7.91 25.08 -2.81
C THR A 169 7.73 24.02 -3.90
N ARG A 170 6.62 24.06 -4.64
CA ARG A 170 6.35 23.15 -5.76
C ARG A 170 7.39 23.29 -6.89
N ASN A 171 7.74 24.52 -7.26
CA ASN A 171 8.68 24.78 -8.34
C ASN A 171 10.10 24.36 -7.97
N ASN A 172 10.53 24.61 -6.73
CA ASN A 172 11.87 24.29 -6.25
C ASN A 172 12.03 22.80 -5.89
N ASN A 173 10.92 22.09 -5.63
CA ASN A 173 10.92 20.68 -5.23
C ASN A 173 9.89 19.89 -6.07
N PRO A 174 10.12 19.70 -7.37
CA PRO A 174 9.12 19.12 -8.28
C PRO A 174 8.73 17.67 -7.92
N ASN A 175 9.61 16.93 -7.24
CA ASN A 175 9.38 15.55 -6.79
C ASN A 175 8.73 15.44 -5.40
N THR A 176 8.56 16.55 -4.68
CA THR A 176 8.03 16.54 -3.30
C THR A 176 6.51 16.63 -3.29
N SER A 177 5.84 15.70 -2.62
CA SER A 177 4.38 15.74 -2.39
C SER A 177 4.01 16.03 -0.94
N LEU A 178 5.00 16.06 -0.04
CA LEU A 178 4.81 16.22 1.40
C LEU A 178 5.29 17.59 1.89
N LEU A 179 4.51 18.17 2.79
CA LEU A 179 4.91 19.32 3.59
C LEU A 179 4.89 18.94 5.06
N VAL A 180 5.85 19.43 5.83
CA VAL A 180 5.61 19.53 7.26
C VAL A 180 4.73 20.74 7.54
N ALA A 181 3.67 20.53 8.29
CA ALA A 181 2.68 21.54 8.64
C ALA A 181 2.73 21.77 10.15
N ILE A 182 3.67 22.61 10.58
CA ILE A 182 3.77 23.03 11.98
C ILE A 182 2.75 24.15 12.22
N VAL A 183 1.70 23.84 12.98
CA VAL A 183 0.70 24.79 13.46
C VAL A 183 1.17 25.32 14.81
N ARG A 184 1.61 26.58 14.81
CA ARG A 184 2.09 27.28 15.99
C ARG A 184 0.94 27.68 16.91
N LEU A 185 1.08 27.33 18.18
CA LEU A 185 0.12 27.57 19.26
C LEU A 185 0.70 28.47 20.36
N ASP A 186 1.87 29.07 20.13
CA ASP A 186 2.62 29.87 21.10
C ASP A 186 1.78 30.97 21.76
N ASP A 187 0.93 31.64 20.97
CA ASP A 187 0.07 32.73 21.44
C ASP A 187 -1.19 32.26 22.20
N TYR A 188 -1.39 30.94 22.33
CA TYR A 188 -2.62 30.36 22.89
C TYR A 188 -2.38 29.54 24.16
N ARG A 189 -1.17 29.54 24.73
CA ARG A 189 -0.83 28.72 25.92
C ARG A 189 -1.77 28.91 27.13
N ASN A 190 -2.38 30.10 27.24
CA ASN A 190 -3.21 30.49 28.39
C ASN A 190 -4.66 30.87 28.01
N GLN A 191 -5.10 30.55 26.79
CA GLN A 191 -6.43 30.91 26.29
C GLN A 191 -6.96 29.86 25.34
N THR A 192 -8.28 29.78 25.16
CA THR A 192 -8.90 28.91 24.16
C THR A 192 -8.47 29.32 22.75
N LEU A 193 -8.46 28.39 21.80
CA LEU A 193 -8.27 28.71 20.39
C LEU A 193 -9.47 29.54 19.89
N PRO A 194 -9.28 30.78 19.42
CA PRO A 194 -10.37 31.57 18.84
C PRO A 194 -10.84 30.96 17.53
N GLN A 195 -12.12 31.14 17.20
CA GLN A 195 -12.68 30.64 15.93
C GLN A 195 -11.90 31.16 14.71
N ALA A 196 -11.49 32.44 14.72
CA ALA A 196 -10.70 33.02 13.63
C ALA A 196 -9.36 32.30 13.40
N PHE A 197 -8.76 31.73 14.47
CA PHE A 197 -7.54 30.91 14.34
C PHE A 197 -7.87 29.57 13.67
N LEU A 198 -8.92 28.89 14.11
CA LEU A 198 -9.38 27.63 13.52
C LEU A 198 -9.73 27.80 12.03
N ASP A 199 -10.39 28.90 11.68
CA ASP A 199 -10.70 29.26 10.29
C ASP A 199 -9.41 29.48 9.46
N SER A 200 -8.38 30.08 10.07
CA SER A 200 -7.09 30.28 9.42
C SER A 200 -6.33 28.96 9.20
N VAL A 201 -6.43 28.01 10.15
CA VAL A 201 -5.90 26.64 10.00
C VAL A 201 -6.61 25.94 8.82
N ASN A 202 -7.94 26.01 8.76
CA ASN A 202 -8.73 25.47 7.65
C ASN A 202 -8.31 26.09 6.29
N ALA A 203 -8.15 27.41 6.24
CA ALA A 203 -7.72 28.09 5.02
C ALA A 203 -6.31 27.65 4.57
N ALA A 204 -5.39 27.43 5.51
CA ALA A 204 -4.06 26.90 5.20
C ALA A 204 -4.11 25.46 4.66
N PHE A 205 -4.97 24.60 5.22
CA PHE A 205 -5.23 23.27 4.69
C PHE A 205 -5.75 23.32 3.26
N GLU A 206 -6.72 24.17 2.96
CA GLU A 206 -7.25 24.32 1.60
C GLU A 206 -6.20 24.80 0.61
N ARG A 207 -5.35 25.76 1.00
CA ARG A 207 -4.24 26.23 0.14
C ARG A 207 -3.27 25.11 -0.22
N ALA A 208 -2.98 24.19 0.71
CA ALA A 208 -2.16 23.01 0.45
C ALA A 208 -2.90 21.98 -0.42
N ARG A 209 -4.19 21.75 -0.16
CA ARG A 209 -5.07 20.84 -0.92
C ARG A 209 -5.12 21.20 -2.40
N VAL A 210 -5.37 22.47 -2.71
CA VAL A 210 -5.45 22.94 -4.10
C VAL A 210 -4.15 22.67 -4.87
N ARG A 211 -3.01 22.60 -4.19
CA ARG A 211 -1.67 22.46 -4.80
C ARG A 211 -1.10 21.05 -4.79
N GLY A 212 -1.89 20.04 -4.42
CA GLY A 212 -1.47 18.65 -4.51
C GLY A 212 -0.48 18.24 -3.43
N PHE A 213 -0.55 18.84 -2.24
CA PHE A 213 0.29 18.47 -1.10
C PHE A 213 -0.46 17.62 -0.08
N LYS A 214 0.26 16.69 0.54
CA LYS A 214 -0.12 15.96 1.75
C LYS A 214 0.72 16.47 2.92
N LEU A 215 0.20 16.33 4.14
CA LEU A 215 0.76 17.01 5.31
C LEU A 215 1.26 16.03 6.38
N LEU A 216 2.47 16.29 6.86
CA LEU A 216 2.98 15.82 8.14
C LEU A 216 2.53 16.86 9.18
N LEU A 217 1.38 16.63 9.81
CA LEU A 217 0.75 17.60 10.70
C LEU A 217 1.42 17.58 12.07
N ARG A 218 1.79 18.75 12.61
CA ARG A 218 2.35 18.89 13.97
C ARG A 218 1.82 20.19 14.59
N PHE A 219 1.45 20.15 15.87
CA PHE A 219 1.11 21.34 16.65
C PHE A 219 2.21 21.62 17.67
N ALA A 220 2.53 22.88 17.93
CA ALA A 220 3.62 23.25 18.84
C ALA A 220 3.31 24.54 19.62
N TYR A 221 3.43 24.51 20.95
CA TYR A 221 3.36 25.72 21.79
C TYR A 221 4.68 26.46 21.92
N ASN A 222 5.78 25.75 21.69
CA ASN A 222 7.12 26.18 22.04
C ASN A 222 7.95 26.14 20.76
N TYR A 223 7.78 27.12 19.89
CA TYR A 223 8.56 27.22 18.65
C TYR A 223 9.68 28.27 18.76
N THR A 224 9.53 29.25 19.66
CA THR A 224 10.54 30.26 20.00
C THR A 224 11.38 29.84 21.21
N ASP A 225 12.61 30.33 21.31
CA ASP A 225 13.60 29.89 22.32
C ASP A 225 13.20 30.18 23.79
N ASP A 226 12.18 30.99 24.04
CA ASP A 226 11.58 31.33 25.35
C ASP A 226 10.56 30.27 25.86
N GLY A 227 10.76 29.05 25.39
CA GLY A 227 9.83 27.94 25.28
C GLY A 227 9.04 27.48 26.51
N GLN A 228 7.83 27.98 26.65
CA GLN A 228 6.82 27.41 27.53
C GLN A 228 5.76 26.62 26.74
N ASP A 229 5.35 25.50 27.31
CA ASP A 229 4.24 24.67 26.85
C ASP A 229 2.94 25.14 27.54
N ALA A 230 1.77 24.68 27.09
CA ALA A 230 0.52 24.88 27.83
C ALA A 230 0.37 23.83 28.96
N PRO A 231 -0.39 24.11 30.04
CA PRO A 231 -0.76 23.09 31.01
C PRO A 231 -1.66 22.01 30.39
N ILE A 232 -1.62 20.78 30.91
CA ILE A 232 -2.30 19.61 30.29
C ILE A 232 -3.78 19.84 29.98
N ASP A 233 -4.55 20.46 30.88
CA ASP A 233 -5.98 20.73 30.65
C ASP A 233 -6.21 21.61 29.42
N ARG A 234 -5.33 22.61 29.20
CA ARG A 234 -5.36 23.47 28.01
C ARG A 234 -5.00 22.68 26.75
N VAL A 235 -4.04 21.75 26.84
CA VAL A 235 -3.68 20.87 25.71
C VAL A 235 -4.88 20.01 25.30
N LEU A 236 -5.53 19.35 26.25
CA LEU A 236 -6.70 18.51 25.99
C LEU A 236 -7.87 19.32 25.43
N GLU A 237 -8.12 20.52 25.95
CA GLU A 237 -9.11 21.44 25.41
C GLU A 237 -8.82 21.81 23.94
N HIS A 238 -7.57 22.17 23.63
CA HIS A 238 -7.17 22.53 22.26
C HIS A 238 -7.28 21.36 21.28
N ILE A 239 -6.93 20.15 21.70
CA ILE A 239 -7.16 18.95 20.88
C ILE A 239 -8.65 18.80 20.55
N GLY A 240 -9.53 19.05 21.54
CA GLY A 240 -10.98 19.08 21.33
C GLY A 240 -11.44 20.15 20.34
N GLN A 241 -10.93 21.38 20.46
CA GLN A 241 -11.26 22.49 19.54
C GLN A 241 -10.77 22.25 18.10
N LEU A 242 -9.63 21.57 17.94
CA LEU A 242 -9.05 21.23 16.65
C LEU A 242 -9.74 20.03 15.98
N ALA A 243 -10.51 19.23 16.73
CA ALA A 243 -11.13 18.02 16.23
C ALA A 243 -11.95 18.20 14.92
N PRO A 244 -12.92 19.13 14.84
CA PRO A 244 -13.68 19.33 13.61
C PRO A 244 -12.80 19.78 12.43
N VAL A 245 -11.76 20.56 12.70
CA VAL A 245 -10.81 21.06 11.69
C VAL A 245 -9.97 19.92 11.13
N VAL A 246 -9.38 19.09 11.99
CA VAL A 246 -8.55 17.95 11.60
C VAL A 246 -9.37 16.91 10.84
N GLN A 247 -10.58 16.59 11.31
CA GLN A 247 -11.45 15.58 10.69
C GLN A 247 -11.94 16.02 9.31
N ALA A 248 -12.35 17.29 9.16
CA ALA A 248 -12.77 17.83 7.86
C ALA A 248 -11.65 17.86 6.81
N ASN A 249 -10.39 17.92 7.25
CA ASN A 249 -9.21 17.99 6.38
C ASN A 249 -8.36 16.70 6.38
N ALA A 250 -8.91 15.60 6.89
CA ALA A 250 -8.19 14.33 6.99
C ALA A 250 -7.76 13.77 5.63
N ASP A 251 -8.43 14.17 4.55
CA ASP A 251 -8.09 13.80 3.17
C ASP A 251 -6.65 14.19 2.81
N ILE A 252 -6.11 15.31 3.28
CA ILE A 252 -4.74 15.75 2.99
C ILE A 252 -3.73 15.44 4.10
N ILE A 253 -4.16 14.90 5.24
CA ILE A 253 -3.25 14.49 6.32
C ILE A 253 -2.63 13.15 5.96
N SER A 254 -1.30 13.15 5.84
CA SER A 254 -0.51 11.93 5.66
C SER A 254 -0.36 11.20 6.99
N VAL A 255 0.18 11.91 7.98
CA VAL A 255 0.37 11.47 9.37
C VAL A 255 0.18 12.67 10.29
N TRP A 256 -0.25 12.41 11.53
CA TRP A 256 -0.23 13.41 12.60
C TRP A 256 0.91 13.06 13.55
N GLN A 257 1.90 13.94 13.68
CA GLN A 257 2.97 13.79 14.67
C GLN A 257 2.49 14.29 16.03
N GLY A 258 2.81 13.53 17.09
CA GLY A 258 2.33 13.70 18.46
C GLY A 258 2.21 15.17 18.88
N GLY A 259 3.24 15.98 18.64
CA GLY A 259 3.16 17.43 18.83
C GLY A 259 2.83 17.81 20.27
N PHE A 260 2.44 19.07 20.47
CA PHE A 260 1.99 19.71 21.72
C PHE A 260 2.99 19.72 22.89
N ILE A 261 3.91 18.76 22.93
CA ILE A 261 4.88 18.55 23.97
C ILE A 261 6.21 19.13 23.49
N GLY A 262 6.75 20.07 24.25
CA GLY A 262 8.13 20.46 24.09
C GLY A 262 8.47 21.38 22.93
N LYS A 263 9.77 21.65 22.79
CA LYS A 263 10.32 22.52 21.73
C LYS A 263 9.97 21.96 20.35
N TRP A 264 9.55 22.85 19.44
CA TRP A 264 9.06 22.58 18.09
C TRP A 264 7.96 21.50 17.99
N GLY A 265 7.34 21.12 19.12
CA GLY A 265 6.42 19.98 19.21
C GLY A 265 7.12 18.62 19.09
N GLU A 266 8.40 18.52 19.43
CA GLU A 266 9.26 17.35 19.24
C GLU A 266 9.35 16.44 20.46
N MET A 267 8.45 16.66 21.42
CA MET A 267 8.19 15.76 22.54
C MET A 267 9.22 15.80 23.67
N HIS A 268 10.05 16.85 23.75
CA HIS A 268 11.05 17.02 24.80
C HIS A 268 11.09 18.42 25.41
N SER A 269 11.70 18.56 26.59
CA SER A 269 11.90 19.87 27.24
C SER A 269 10.59 20.59 27.56
N SER A 270 9.62 19.88 28.15
CA SER A 270 8.33 20.46 28.53
C SER A 270 8.42 21.30 29.79
N SER A 271 7.90 22.53 29.76
CA SER A 271 7.82 23.40 30.95
C SER A 271 6.70 23.04 31.93
N ASN A 272 5.70 22.26 31.47
CA ASN A 272 4.52 21.86 32.24
C ASN A 272 4.45 20.35 32.48
N GLY A 273 5.59 19.66 32.34
CA GLY A 273 5.67 18.21 32.59
C GLY A 273 4.81 17.38 31.63
N LEU A 274 4.58 17.84 30.39
CA LEU A 274 3.77 17.10 29.43
C LEU A 274 4.44 15.80 28.95
N ASN A 275 5.75 15.68 29.12
CA ASN A 275 6.57 14.50 28.78
C ASN A 275 6.67 13.46 29.93
N THR A 276 5.74 13.49 30.88
CA THR A 276 5.55 12.40 31.85
C THR A 276 4.72 11.28 31.23
N PRO A 277 4.90 10.00 31.61
CA PRO A 277 4.13 8.89 31.07
C PRO A 277 2.61 9.10 31.13
N GLU A 278 2.10 9.69 32.20
CA GLU A 278 0.67 9.95 32.42
C GLU A 278 0.13 10.98 31.41
N ASN A 279 0.81 12.13 31.29
CA ASN A 279 0.41 13.19 30.36
C ASN A 279 0.58 12.79 28.89
N GLU A 280 1.65 12.07 28.54
CA GLU A 280 1.84 11.53 27.20
C GLU A 280 0.73 10.56 26.82
N ALA A 281 0.33 9.68 27.75
CA ALA A 281 -0.79 8.77 27.54
C ALA A 281 -2.12 9.52 27.35
N ALA A 282 -2.39 10.56 28.16
CA ALA A 282 -3.59 11.38 28.03
C ALA A 282 -3.64 12.12 26.69
N ILE A 283 -2.52 12.72 26.26
CA ILE A 283 -2.40 13.42 24.97
C ILE A 283 -2.56 12.40 23.83
N ARG A 284 -1.84 11.27 23.85
CA ARG A 284 -1.98 10.19 22.86
C ARG A 284 -3.43 9.77 22.68
N ASP A 285 -4.14 9.50 23.77
CA ASP A 285 -5.52 9.01 23.71
C ASP A 285 -6.48 10.08 23.18
N ALA A 286 -6.30 11.34 23.56
CA ALA A 286 -7.06 12.46 23.00
C ALA A 286 -6.82 12.60 21.48
N LEU A 287 -5.57 12.52 21.03
CA LEU A 287 -5.22 12.58 19.60
C LEU A 287 -5.81 11.41 18.81
N LEU A 288 -5.73 10.18 19.34
CA LEU A 288 -6.35 9.00 18.71
C LEU A 288 -7.89 9.08 18.66
N GLY A 289 -8.50 9.74 19.66
CA GLY A 289 -9.95 10.00 19.67
C GLY A 289 -10.40 10.99 18.59
N VAL A 290 -9.53 11.93 18.20
CA VAL A 290 -9.79 12.88 17.11
C VAL A 290 -9.45 12.29 15.74
N LEU A 291 -8.31 11.60 15.63
CA LEU A 291 -7.74 11.15 14.37
C LEU A 291 -8.58 10.02 13.73
N PRO A 292 -9.06 10.20 12.48
CA PRO A 292 -9.80 9.15 11.78
C PRO A 292 -9.08 7.80 11.76
N ALA A 293 -9.84 6.71 11.86
CA ALA A 293 -9.32 5.35 12.01
C ALA A 293 -8.38 4.91 10.87
N ASN A 294 -8.51 5.52 9.70
CA ASN A 294 -7.69 5.28 8.50
C ASN A 294 -6.48 6.22 8.39
N ARG A 295 -6.06 6.86 9.50
CA ARG A 295 -4.87 7.70 9.60
C ARG A 295 -3.99 7.28 10.76
N PHE A 296 -2.71 7.60 10.63
CA PHE A 296 -1.67 7.27 11.58
C PHE A 296 -1.27 8.47 12.43
N LEU A 297 -1.17 8.23 13.73
CA LEU A 297 -0.38 9.05 14.64
C LEU A 297 1.08 8.62 14.49
N GLN A 298 2.03 9.53 14.68
CA GLN A 298 3.45 9.18 14.84
C GLN A 298 3.99 9.79 16.12
N TRP A 299 4.84 9.02 16.79
CA TRP A 299 5.48 9.38 18.04
C TRP A 299 7.00 9.36 17.91
N ARG A 300 7.73 10.17 18.66
CA ARG A 300 9.19 10.21 18.58
C ARG A 300 9.84 9.01 19.25
N TYR A 301 9.50 8.75 20.51
CA TYR A 301 10.27 7.85 21.35
C TYR A 301 9.77 6.41 21.29
N PRO A 302 10.63 5.43 20.93
CA PRO A 302 10.29 4.02 21.01
C PRO A 302 10.02 3.53 22.43
N ASN A 303 10.59 4.19 23.45
CA ASN A 303 10.37 3.84 24.85
C ASN A 303 8.89 3.94 25.25
N ASP A 304 8.22 5.01 24.81
CA ASP A 304 6.81 5.24 25.13
C ASP A 304 5.94 4.20 24.43
N LEU A 305 6.25 3.89 23.17
CA LEU A 305 5.54 2.83 22.44
C LEU A 305 5.72 1.47 23.10
N ILE A 306 6.92 1.13 23.59
CA ILE A 306 7.17 -0.12 24.34
C ILE A 306 6.36 -0.13 25.64
N ALA A 307 6.28 1.00 26.34
CA ALA A 307 5.50 1.12 27.57
C ALA A 307 3.99 0.92 27.33
N TRP A 308 3.48 1.38 26.19
CA TRP A 308 2.05 1.24 25.85
C TRP A 308 1.72 -0.12 25.25
N ASP A 309 2.64 -0.66 24.44
CA ASP A 309 2.50 -1.90 23.71
C ASP A 309 3.86 -2.65 23.72
N ALA A 310 4.07 -3.53 24.71
CA ALA A 310 5.32 -4.27 24.87
C ALA A 310 5.73 -5.09 23.62
N SER A 311 4.75 -5.48 22.80
CA SER A 311 4.96 -6.09 21.48
C SER A 311 4.82 -5.04 20.37
N PRO A 312 5.74 -4.99 19.39
CA PRO A 312 5.70 -4.06 18.26
C PRO A 312 4.59 -4.35 17.23
N GLY A 313 3.78 -5.39 17.45
CA GLY A 313 2.75 -5.84 16.53
C GLY A 313 3.28 -6.58 15.31
N ASP A 314 2.35 -7.19 14.56
CA ASP A 314 2.65 -7.94 13.34
C ASP A 314 1.58 -7.70 12.24
N GLU A 315 1.61 -8.49 11.17
CA GLU A 315 0.66 -8.37 10.06
C GLU A 315 -0.81 -8.57 10.43
N THR A 316 -1.09 -9.23 11.56
CA THR A 316 -2.45 -9.42 12.08
C THR A 316 -2.98 -8.15 12.74
N ASP A 317 -2.09 -7.33 13.32
CA ASP A 317 -2.42 -6.00 13.80
C ASP A 317 -2.57 -5.00 12.64
N ALA A 318 -1.74 -5.11 11.60
CA ALA A 318 -1.62 -4.13 10.52
C ALA A 318 -2.98 -3.68 9.96
N PHE A 319 -3.19 -2.37 9.94
CA PHE A 319 -4.41 -1.69 9.46
C PHE A 319 -5.69 -2.01 10.23
N GLY A 320 -5.57 -2.59 11.42
CA GLY A 320 -6.65 -2.70 12.40
C GLY A 320 -6.86 -1.41 13.20
N SER A 321 -7.62 -1.53 14.29
CA SER A 321 -7.94 -0.41 15.20
C SER A 321 -7.06 -0.35 16.44
N SER A 322 -6.16 -1.32 16.64
CA SER A 322 -5.25 -1.35 17.79
C SER A 322 -4.28 -0.17 17.74
N ARG A 323 -3.79 0.29 18.91
CA ARG A 323 -2.72 1.30 18.96
C ARG A 323 -1.52 0.90 18.11
N LYS A 324 -1.20 -0.40 18.15
CA LYS A 324 -0.14 -1.00 17.36
C LYS A 324 -0.25 -0.75 15.84
N ALA A 325 -1.48 -0.67 15.35
CA ALA A 325 -1.81 -0.45 13.95
C ALA A 325 -2.03 1.03 13.61
N ARG A 326 -1.99 1.92 14.61
CA ARG A 326 -2.40 3.32 14.50
C ARG A 326 -1.29 4.31 14.88
N ILE A 327 -0.25 3.86 15.58
CA ILE A 327 0.87 4.69 16.03
C ILE A 327 2.17 4.20 15.37
N GLY A 328 2.72 5.01 14.47
CA GLY A 328 4.06 4.84 13.90
C GLY A 328 5.11 5.66 14.64
N LEU A 329 6.31 5.73 14.05
CA LEU A 329 7.46 6.41 14.63
C LEU A 329 7.96 7.54 13.72
N TYR A 330 8.53 8.58 14.30
CA TYR A 330 9.44 9.44 13.58
C TYR A 330 10.75 9.62 14.36
N ASN A 331 11.86 9.81 13.65
CA ASN A 331 13.17 10.04 14.24
C ASN A 331 13.71 11.40 13.84
N ASP A 332 13.78 12.26 14.83
CA ASP A 332 14.22 13.64 14.73
C ASP A 332 15.73 13.64 15.03
N CYS A 333 16.53 13.58 13.95
CA CYS A 333 17.97 13.26 13.90
C CYS A 333 18.34 11.80 13.55
N PHE A 334 17.54 11.15 12.69
CA PHE A 334 17.87 9.85 12.08
C PHE A 334 19.30 9.82 11.52
N MET A 335 20.03 8.74 11.81
CA MET A 335 21.42 8.49 11.40
C MET A 335 22.49 9.41 11.99
N SER A 336 22.12 10.31 12.90
CA SER A 336 23.03 11.36 13.37
C SER A 336 24.04 10.87 14.40
N ASN A 337 23.68 9.89 15.24
CA ASN A 337 24.62 9.18 16.12
C ASN A 337 23.95 7.90 16.66
N ASP A 338 24.61 7.17 17.56
CA ASP A 338 24.04 5.92 18.09
C ASP A 338 22.66 6.12 18.71
N THR A 339 22.48 7.19 19.47
CA THR A 339 21.20 7.53 20.14
C THR A 339 20.19 8.18 19.20
N ASP A 340 20.57 8.51 17.98
CA ASP A 340 19.90 9.48 17.10
C ASP A 340 19.41 10.72 17.87
N VAL A 341 20.39 11.39 18.51
CA VAL A 341 20.27 12.63 19.31
C VAL A 341 19.13 12.58 20.33
N GLY A 342 19.10 11.49 21.09
CA GLY A 342 18.15 11.29 22.20
C GLY A 342 16.84 10.61 21.82
N THR A 343 16.58 10.31 20.54
CA THR A 343 15.42 9.48 20.14
C THR A 343 15.51 8.07 20.73
N TYR A 344 16.71 7.50 20.80
CA TYR A 344 17.01 6.24 21.47
C TYR A 344 17.79 6.45 22.76
N SER A 345 17.72 5.47 23.66
CA SER A 345 18.40 5.50 24.96
C SER A 345 19.93 5.66 24.85
N SER A 346 20.51 6.34 25.84
CA SER A 346 21.96 6.38 26.03
C SER A 346 22.50 5.02 26.50
N ASP A 347 21.70 4.23 27.21
CA ASP A 347 22.05 2.85 27.59
C ASP A 347 22.05 1.94 26.36
N ALA A 348 23.17 1.26 26.11
CA ALA A 348 23.38 0.49 24.89
C ALA A 348 22.44 -0.71 24.77
N THR A 349 22.11 -1.38 25.88
CA THR A 349 21.23 -2.55 25.89
C THR A 349 19.78 -2.14 25.59
N ALA A 350 19.29 -1.11 26.29
CA ALA A 350 17.96 -0.54 26.05
C ALA A 350 17.85 0.02 24.63
N ARG A 351 18.88 0.71 24.15
CA ARG A 351 18.96 1.24 22.78
C ARG A 351 18.85 0.13 21.74
N ALA A 352 19.57 -0.97 21.91
CA ALA A 352 19.49 -2.11 20.99
C ALA A 352 18.07 -2.68 20.94
N ALA A 353 17.43 -2.87 22.10
CA ALA A 353 16.05 -3.34 22.18
C ALA A 353 15.05 -2.36 21.52
N GLN A 354 15.22 -1.05 21.75
CA GLN A 354 14.39 -0.02 21.14
C GLN A 354 14.52 0.02 19.61
N ARG A 355 15.74 -0.14 19.07
CA ARG A 355 15.96 -0.20 17.62
C ARG A 355 15.34 -1.45 16.98
N VAL A 356 15.43 -2.61 17.65
CA VAL A 356 14.75 -3.84 17.19
C VAL A 356 13.23 -3.65 17.20
N TYR A 357 12.68 -3.08 18.27
CA TYR A 357 11.26 -2.77 18.37
C TYR A 357 10.83 -1.79 17.26
N ALA A 358 11.59 -0.72 17.03
CA ALA A 358 11.30 0.26 16.00
C ALA A 358 11.32 -0.37 14.60
N ALA A 359 12.33 -1.17 14.25
CA ALA A 359 12.38 -1.87 12.97
C ALA A 359 11.16 -2.78 12.76
N ALA A 360 10.70 -3.50 13.80
CA ALA A 360 9.50 -4.33 13.73
C ALA A 360 8.21 -3.51 13.63
N ARG A 361 8.07 -2.44 14.43
CA ARG A 361 6.90 -1.54 14.42
C ARG A 361 6.70 -0.86 13.07
N THR A 362 7.80 -0.39 12.49
CA THR A 362 7.82 0.32 11.20
C THR A 362 7.55 -0.60 10.00
N ALA A 363 7.64 -1.92 10.20
CA ALA A 363 7.19 -2.87 9.19
C ALA A 363 5.69 -2.75 8.90
N ILE A 364 4.87 -2.31 9.87
CA ILE A 364 3.40 -2.21 9.74
C ILE A 364 2.84 -0.78 9.91
N THR A 365 3.68 0.21 10.23
CA THR A 365 3.31 1.61 10.45
C THR A 365 4.31 2.56 9.77
N PRO A 366 3.95 3.80 9.41
CA PRO A 366 4.86 4.71 8.70
C PRO A 366 6.02 5.17 9.60
N PHE A 367 7.21 5.26 9.00
CA PHE A 367 8.42 5.80 9.61
C PHE A 367 8.98 6.96 8.80
N GLY A 368 9.37 8.05 9.46
CA GLY A 368 10.10 9.12 8.79
C GLY A 368 10.83 10.00 9.78
N GLY A 369 11.24 11.19 9.36
CA GLY A 369 11.91 12.13 10.25
C GLY A 369 12.86 13.04 9.52
N GLU A 370 13.99 13.33 10.15
CA GLU A 370 15.02 14.21 9.59
C GLU A 370 16.42 13.81 10.04
N THR A 371 17.43 14.33 9.35
CA THR A 371 18.84 14.25 9.76
C THR A 371 19.24 15.53 10.49
N CYS A 372 20.25 15.45 11.35
CA CYS A 372 20.76 16.60 12.10
C CYS A 372 22.29 16.61 12.14
N ASN A 373 22.84 17.75 12.54
CA ASN A 373 24.24 17.80 12.95
C ASN A 373 24.38 17.23 14.37
N ALA A 374 24.98 16.05 14.52
CA ALA A 374 25.40 15.55 15.82
C ALA A 374 26.70 16.21 16.27
N SER A 375 26.84 16.42 17.59
CA SER A 375 28.01 17.07 18.20
C SER A 375 29.36 16.38 17.91
N ASN A 376 29.35 15.08 17.57
CA ASN A 376 30.52 14.34 17.11
C ASN A 376 30.30 13.83 15.67
N PRO A 377 30.94 14.46 14.65
CA PRO A 377 30.82 14.04 13.25
C PRO A 377 31.23 12.60 12.97
N GLU A 378 32.16 12.02 13.75
CA GLU A 378 32.65 10.64 13.53
C GLU A 378 31.58 9.58 13.82
N GLN A 379 30.55 9.93 14.61
CA GLN A 379 29.42 9.05 14.90
C GLN A 379 28.29 9.15 13.87
N GLN A 380 28.34 10.14 12.98
CA GLN A 380 27.31 10.32 11.95
C GLN A 380 27.45 9.24 10.88
N ARG A 381 26.36 8.52 10.60
CA ARG A 381 26.34 7.43 9.61
C ARG A 381 26.02 7.96 8.21
N LEU A 382 26.88 8.86 7.72
CA LEU A 382 26.66 9.68 6.51
C LEU A 382 26.75 8.92 5.17
N THR A 383 27.36 7.74 5.14
CA THR A 383 27.75 7.08 3.88
C THR A 383 26.55 6.50 3.13
N CYS A 384 26.71 6.29 1.81
CA CYS A 384 25.73 5.54 1.02
C CYS A 384 25.47 4.14 1.56
N SER A 385 26.51 3.41 1.99
CA SER A 385 26.33 2.08 2.58
C SER A 385 25.45 2.10 3.82
N ALA A 386 25.54 3.14 4.64
CA ALA A 386 24.72 3.27 5.84
C ALA A 386 23.24 3.51 5.51
N ILE A 387 22.92 4.48 4.64
CA ILE A 387 21.51 4.77 4.31
C ILE A 387 20.87 3.63 3.52
N LEU A 388 21.62 2.97 2.63
CA LEU A 388 21.13 1.82 1.88
C LEU A 388 20.91 0.58 2.77
N ALA A 389 21.49 0.55 3.98
CA ALA A 389 21.22 -0.47 4.99
C ALA A 389 20.08 -0.08 5.94
N GLU A 390 20.12 1.12 6.53
CA GLU A 390 19.12 1.55 7.53
C GLU A 390 17.78 1.97 6.92
N GLY A 391 17.78 2.54 5.71
CA GLY A 391 16.56 2.90 4.98
C GLY A 391 15.55 1.75 4.90
N PRO A 392 15.90 0.58 4.33
CA PRO A 392 15.02 -0.59 4.32
C PRO A 392 14.81 -1.21 5.70
N GLN A 393 15.81 -1.20 6.60
CA GLN A 393 15.67 -1.76 7.95
C GLN A 393 14.54 -1.11 8.75
N PHE A 394 14.40 0.21 8.66
CA PHE A 394 13.38 0.98 9.38
C PHE A 394 12.20 1.39 8.49
N HIS A 395 12.09 0.85 7.29
CA HIS A 395 11.02 1.16 6.35
C HIS A 395 10.84 2.67 6.12
N LEU A 396 11.96 3.37 5.90
CA LEU A 396 11.98 4.83 5.76
C LEU A 396 11.02 5.27 4.66
N THR A 397 9.99 6.01 5.06
CA THR A 397 8.88 6.44 4.20
C THR A 397 9.10 7.84 3.66
N TYR A 398 9.56 8.75 4.51
CA TYR A 398 9.87 10.13 4.14
C TYR A 398 11.04 10.67 4.98
N LEU A 399 11.72 11.70 4.47
CA LEU A 399 12.83 12.36 5.17
C LEU A 399 12.84 13.87 4.88
N ASN A 400 13.31 14.69 5.83
CA ASN A 400 13.55 16.11 5.59
C ASN A 400 14.76 16.29 4.68
N ARG A 401 14.65 17.15 3.66
CA ARG A 401 15.77 17.52 2.79
C ARG A 401 16.42 18.85 3.14
N GLN A 402 15.74 19.70 3.92
CA GLN A 402 16.05 21.14 4.00
C GLN A 402 16.74 21.57 5.29
N TYR A 403 16.53 20.87 6.41
CA TYR A 403 17.08 21.29 7.71
C TYR A 403 18.60 21.10 7.79
N TYR A 404 19.10 19.86 7.74
CA TYR A 404 20.53 19.56 7.71
C TYR A 404 20.92 18.80 6.44
N THR A 405 21.71 19.43 5.56
CA THR A 405 22.00 18.88 4.22
C THR A 405 23.22 17.96 4.19
N GLY A 406 24.06 17.91 5.23
CA GLY A 406 25.34 17.18 5.19
C GLY A 406 25.24 15.71 4.78
N PHE A 407 24.17 15.01 5.19
CA PHE A 407 23.87 13.63 4.73
C PHE A 407 23.55 13.58 3.23
N HIS A 408 22.67 14.48 2.78
CA HIS A 408 22.23 14.57 1.40
C HIS A 408 23.38 14.94 0.47
N ASP A 409 24.20 15.91 0.86
CA ASP A 409 25.40 16.34 0.14
C ASP A 409 26.38 15.18 0.00
N ARG A 410 26.55 14.38 1.06
CA ARG A 410 27.36 13.16 1.01
C ARG A 410 26.78 12.10 0.06
N TRP A 411 25.48 11.85 0.11
CA TRP A 411 24.84 10.89 -0.81
C TRP A 411 24.89 11.33 -2.27
N ILE A 412 24.88 12.64 -2.53
CA ILE A 412 25.10 13.20 -3.87
C ILE A 412 26.54 12.96 -4.30
N ALA A 413 27.52 13.28 -3.45
CA ALA A 413 28.94 13.08 -3.74
C ALA A 413 29.30 11.60 -3.97
N ASP A 414 28.72 10.70 -3.18
CA ASP A 414 28.92 9.25 -3.29
C ASP A 414 28.02 8.60 -4.38
N GLY A 415 27.12 9.37 -5.02
CA GLY A 415 26.32 8.93 -6.16
C GLY A 415 25.08 8.07 -5.86
N CYS A 416 24.68 7.88 -4.59
CA CYS A 416 23.49 7.11 -4.24
C CYS A 416 22.23 7.93 -3.98
N PHE A 417 22.29 9.27 -4.01
CA PHE A 417 21.14 10.13 -3.70
C PHE A 417 19.88 9.75 -4.50
N GLY A 418 20.01 9.52 -5.81
CA GLY A 418 18.88 9.09 -6.65
C GLY A 418 18.28 7.76 -6.22
N THR A 419 19.11 6.81 -5.77
CA THR A 419 18.65 5.52 -5.22
C THR A 419 17.88 5.74 -3.91
N VAL A 420 18.40 6.59 -3.01
CA VAL A 420 17.73 6.94 -1.74
C VAL A 420 16.38 7.61 -2.02
N GLU A 421 16.36 8.63 -2.89
CA GLU A 421 15.14 9.36 -3.27
C GLU A 421 14.09 8.42 -3.85
N ASN A 422 14.50 7.46 -4.69
CA ASN A 422 13.58 6.52 -5.34
C ASN A 422 13.08 5.41 -4.42
N SER A 423 13.84 5.06 -3.37
CA SER A 423 13.54 3.91 -2.53
C SER A 423 12.70 4.24 -1.31
N MET A 424 12.72 5.48 -0.79
CA MET A 424 11.89 5.84 0.37
C MET A 424 10.40 5.55 0.15
N GLY A 425 9.70 4.98 1.12
CA GLY A 425 8.27 4.69 1.01
C GLY A 425 7.97 3.54 0.04
N TYR A 426 6.76 3.51 -0.50
CA TYR A 426 6.39 2.58 -1.56
C TYR A 426 6.93 3.02 -2.92
N ARG A 427 7.24 2.07 -3.80
CA ARG A 427 7.53 2.32 -5.22
C ARG A 427 6.86 1.24 -6.06
N TRP A 428 5.64 1.49 -6.51
CA TRP A 428 4.90 0.49 -7.26
C TRP A 428 5.29 0.43 -8.72
N VAL A 429 5.65 -0.77 -9.18
CA VAL A 429 5.99 -1.09 -10.55
C VAL A 429 4.96 -2.08 -11.06
N LEU A 430 4.30 -1.77 -12.17
CA LEU A 430 3.50 -2.76 -12.88
C LEU A 430 4.47 -3.63 -13.68
N ASN A 431 4.44 -4.95 -13.50
CA ASN A 431 5.28 -5.88 -14.27
C ASN A 431 4.57 -6.33 -15.56
N SER A 432 3.27 -6.58 -15.46
CA SER A 432 2.44 -6.99 -16.60
C SER A 432 0.97 -6.69 -16.37
N VAL A 433 0.23 -6.55 -17.48
CA VAL A 433 -1.23 -6.43 -17.49
C VAL A 433 -1.79 -7.44 -18.49
N ALA A 434 -2.91 -8.06 -18.16
CA ALA A 434 -3.66 -8.93 -19.05
C ALA A 434 -5.16 -8.62 -19.01
N VAL A 435 -5.78 -8.55 -20.19
CA VAL A 435 -7.23 -8.32 -20.38
C VAL A 435 -7.77 -9.17 -21.54
N PRO A 436 -9.08 -9.45 -21.60
CA PRO A 436 -9.72 -10.00 -22.79
C PRO A 436 -9.58 -9.05 -23.99
N ARG A 437 -9.47 -9.58 -25.20
CA ARG A 437 -9.43 -8.77 -26.43
C ARG A 437 -10.81 -8.28 -26.87
N VAL A 438 -11.85 -9.02 -26.49
CA VAL A 438 -13.26 -8.73 -26.80
C VAL A 438 -14.09 -8.92 -25.54
N ALA A 439 -15.12 -8.08 -25.35
CA ALA A 439 -16.10 -8.23 -24.29
C ALA A 439 -17.48 -7.75 -24.76
N ASN A 440 -18.53 -8.51 -24.46
CA ASN A 440 -19.88 -8.10 -24.84
C ASN A 440 -20.52 -7.22 -23.76
N ARG A 441 -21.44 -6.36 -24.18
CA ARG A 441 -22.27 -5.58 -23.25
C ARG A 441 -23.10 -6.49 -22.33
N SER A 442 -23.25 -6.05 -21.10
CA SER A 442 -23.92 -6.77 -19.99
C SER A 442 -23.20 -8.03 -19.50
N GLU A 443 -21.99 -8.31 -19.99
CA GLU A 443 -21.18 -9.44 -19.52
C GLU A 443 -20.15 -9.01 -18.48
N ALA A 444 -19.82 -9.97 -17.61
CA ALA A 444 -18.70 -9.83 -16.69
C ALA A 444 -17.38 -9.85 -17.46
N ILE A 445 -16.43 -9.04 -17.00
CA ILE A 445 -15.08 -8.98 -17.55
C ILE A 445 -14.07 -8.95 -16.41
N ASN A 446 -12.96 -9.64 -16.61
CA ASN A 446 -11.85 -9.69 -15.66
C ASN A 446 -10.58 -9.10 -16.26
N ALA A 447 -9.68 -8.64 -15.41
CA ALA A 447 -8.32 -8.27 -15.78
C ALA A 447 -7.34 -8.77 -14.72
N SER A 448 -6.07 -8.91 -15.08
CA SER A 448 -5.00 -9.25 -14.15
C SER A 448 -3.87 -8.24 -14.27
N VAL A 449 -3.32 -7.80 -13.14
CA VAL A 449 -2.17 -6.90 -13.06
C VAL A 449 -1.14 -7.50 -12.13
N SER A 450 0.07 -7.73 -12.62
CA SER A 450 1.22 -8.05 -11.79
C SER A 450 1.85 -6.75 -11.29
N ILE A 451 1.97 -6.57 -9.98
CA ILE A 451 2.46 -5.34 -9.34
C ILE A 451 3.51 -5.68 -8.29
N LYS A 452 4.63 -4.96 -8.31
CA LYS A 452 5.75 -5.07 -7.38
C LYS A 452 5.87 -3.79 -6.55
N ASN A 453 6.22 -3.91 -5.27
CA ASN A 453 6.72 -2.77 -4.50
C ASN A 453 8.25 -2.79 -4.46
N ALA A 454 8.90 -1.90 -5.19
CA ALA A 454 10.35 -1.75 -5.23
C ALA A 454 10.90 -0.76 -4.19
N GLY A 455 10.05 -0.22 -3.32
CA GLY A 455 10.45 0.74 -2.28
C GLY A 455 10.83 0.07 -0.96
N TRP A 456 11.23 0.88 0.02
CA TRP A 456 11.63 0.48 1.37
C TRP A 456 10.46 0.33 2.33
N ALA A 457 9.29 0.89 2.02
CA ALA A 457 8.09 0.78 2.87
C ALA A 457 6.85 0.35 2.06
N ARG A 458 5.83 -0.11 2.78
CA ARG A 458 4.49 -0.33 2.22
C ARG A 458 3.71 0.99 2.13
N LEU A 459 2.63 0.98 1.37
CA LEU A 459 1.63 2.05 1.46
C LEU A 459 0.93 1.98 2.83
N TYR A 460 0.70 3.12 3.49
CA TYR A 460 0.04 3.14 4.81
C TYR A 460 -1.37 3.74 4.76
N ASN A 461 -1.59 4.81 3.99
CA ASN A 461 -2.93 5.31 3.70
C ASN A 461 -3.46 4.65 2.42
N SER A 462 -4.58 3.92 2.53
CA SER A 462 -5.08 3.08 1.42
C SER A 462 -5.45 3.91 0.19
N ARG A 463 -5.22 3.34 -0.99
CA ARG A 463 -5.51 3.93 -2.30
C ARG A 463 -6.02 2.85 -3.24
N PRO A 464 -7.26 2.93 -3.73
CA PRO A 464 -7.81 1.86 -4.57
C PRO A 464 -6.91 1.64 -5.79
N LEU A 465 -6.76 0.39 -6.20
CA LEU A 465 -6.18 0.02 -7.49
C LEU A 465 -7.34 -0.34 -8.43
N GLN A 466 -7.30 0.16 -9.66
CA GLN A 466 -8.36 -0.07 -10.64
C GLN A 466 -7.81 -0.20 -12.06
N VAL A 467 -8.47 -1.03 -12.86
CA VAL A 467 -8.29 -1.05 -14.31
C VAL A 467 -9.42 -0.21 -14.92
N GLN A 468 -9.07 0.73 -15.80
CA GLN A 468 -10.02 1.61 -16.47
C GLN A 468 -10.05 1.27 -17.97
N LEU A 469 -11.25 1.07 -18.51
CA LEU A 469 -11.47 0.96 -19.95
C LEU A 469 -11.98 2.31 -20.46
N VAL A 470 -11.18 2.97 -21.29
CA VAL A 470 -11.47 4.30 -21.82
C VAL A 470 -11.83 4.20 -23.29
N SER A 471 -13.03 4.64 -23.68
CA SER A 471 -13.46 4.60 -25.08
C SER A 471 -12.55 5.46 -25.96
N ARG A 472 -12.02 4.91 -27.06
CA ARG A 472 -11.27 5.70 -28.06
C ARG A 472 -12.16 6.69 -28.80
N ALA A 473 -13.41 6.33 -29.04
CA ALA A 473 -14.37 7.21 -29.72
C ALA A 473 -14.84 8.34 -28.80
N ASN A 474 -14.97 8.07 -27.49
CA ASN A 474 -15.46 9.03 -26.51
C ASN A 474 -14.54 9.11 -25.28
N PRO A 475 -13.29 9.61 -25.41
CA PRO A 475 -12.33 9.58 -24.32
C PRO A 475 -12.76 10.46 -23.14
N SER A 476 -13.56 11.50 -23.35
CA SER A 476 -14.04 12.37 -22.27
C SER A 476 -15.11 11.71 -21.37
N ASN A 477 -15.69 10.58 -21.78
CA ASN A 477 -16.66 9.87 -20.97
C ASN A 477 -15.99 9.22 -19.74
N ALA A 478 -16.78 8.99 -18.69
CA ALA A 478 -16.33 8.21 -17.56
C ALA A 478 -15.89 6.79 -18.03
N PRO A 479 -14.73 6.30 -17.56
CA PRO A 479 -14.27 4.97 -17.91
C PRO A 479 -15.17 3.88 -17.33
N ILE A 480 -15.17 2.71 -17.96
CA ILE A 480 -15.68 1.50 -17.31
C ILE A 480 -14.60 1.04 -16.33
N LEU A 481 -14.97 0.86 -15.06
CA LEU A 481 -14.05 0.50 -13.98
C LEU A 481 -14.11 -0.99 -13.69
N LEU A 482 -12.95 -1.64 -13.65
CA LEU A 482 -12.77 -2.95 -13.06
C LEU A 482 -12.04 -2.76 -11.73
N THR A 483 -12.62 -3.31 -10.68
CA THR A 483 -12.18 -3.10 -9.29
C THR A 483 -11.69 -4.39 -8.67
N THR A 484 -11.01 -4.28 -7.54
CA THR A 484 -10.47 -5.41 -6.79
C THR A 484 -10.73 -5.23 -5.29
N ALA A 485 -10.84 -6.33 -4.57
CA ALA A 485 -10.87 -6.34 -3.11
C ALA A 485 -9.46 -6.36 -2.48
N TRP A 486 -8.40 -6.37 -3.31
CA TRP A 486 -7.02 -6.37 -2.86
C TRP A 486 -6.69 -5.12 -2.03
N ASP A 487 -6.12 -5.31 -0.83
CA ASP A 487 -5.68 -4.21 0.01
C ASP A 487 -4.24 -3.81 -0.35
N PRO A 488 -4.05 -2.66 -1.01
CA PRO A 488 -2.73 -2.21 -1.49
C PRO A 488 -1.69 -2.04 -0.40
N ARG A 489 -2.15 -1.81 0.84
CA ARG A 489 -1.25 -1.57 1.97
C ARG A 489 -0.57 -2.85 2.43
N ARG A 490 -1.04 -4.03 1.99
CA ARG A 490 -0.44 -5.32 2.34
C ARG A 490 0.72 -5.73 1.44
N LEU A 491 0.98 -5.01 0.35
CA LEU A 491 2.12 -5.27 -0.52
C LEU A 491 3.42 -4.75 0.11
N LYS A 492 4.24 -5.66 0.64
CA LYS A 492 5.45 -5.30 1.39
C LYS A 492 6.60 -4.92 0.45
N PRO A 493 7.66 -4.26 0.96
CA PRO A 493 8.88 -4.04 0.21
C PRO A 493 9.39 -5.31 -0.49
N THR A 494 9.85 -5.16 -1.73
CA THR A 494 10.38 -6.22 -2.62
C THR A 494 9.39 -7.30 -3.08
N GLU A 495 8.18 -7.36 -2.51
CA GLU A 495 7.18 -8.35 -2.89
C GLU A 495 6.50 -7.99 -4.21
N THR A 496 5.96 -9.02 -4.86
CA THR A 496 5.16 -8.93 -6.08
C THR A 496 3.86 -9.70 -5.89
N ASP A 497 2.75 -9.07 -6.23
CA ASP A 497 1.42 -9.66 -6.24
C ASP A 497 0.86 -9.72 -7.67
N ASN A 498 -0.03 -10.68 -7.91
CA ASN A 498 -0.87 -10.72 -9.10
C ASN A 498 -2.30 -10.44 -8.68
N VAL A 499 -2.79 -9.25 -9.03
CA VAL A 499 -4.08 -8.72 -8.61
C VAL A 499 -5.11 -8.97 -9.69
N LEU A 500 -6.23 -9.60 -9.32
CA LEU A 500 -7.38 -9.74 -10.21
C LEU A 500 -8.34 -8.58 -10.03
N PHE A 501 -8.91 -8.17 -11.15
CA PHE A 501 -9.95 -7.16 -11.23
C PHE A 501 -11.16 -7.77 -11.89
N ALA A 502 -12.33 -7.39 -11.40
CA ALA A 502 -13.60 -7.78 -11.97
C ALA A 502 -14.49 -6.56 -12.18
N GLY A 503 -15.35 -6.63 -13.18
CA GLY A 503 -16.39 -5.66 -13.45
C GLY A 503 -17.37 -6.18 -14.49
N THR A 504 -18.24 -5.30 -14.96
CA THR A 504 -19.25 -5.62 -15.98
C THR A 504 -19.21 -4.54 -17.05
N ILE A 505 -19.27 -4.94 -18.32
CA ILE A 505 -19.46 -3.97 -19.39
C ILE A 505 -20.92 -3.48 -19.34
N PRO A 506 -21.18 -2.17 -19.11
CA PRO A 506 -22.55 -1.69 -19.02
C PRO A 506 -23.35 -1.94 -20.30
N ALA A 507 -24.65 -2.24 -20.18
CA ALA A 507 -25.54 -2.44 -21.32
C ALA A 507 -25.54 -1.24 -22.30
N GLY A 508 -25.40 -0.02 -21.75
CA GLY A 508 -25.33 1.23 -22.51
C GLY A 508 -23.92 1.64 -22.96
N ALA A 509 -22.89 0.81 -22.77
CA ALA A 509 -21.57 1.11 -23.29
C ALA A 509 -21.61 1.23 -24.83
N ALA A 510 -20.89 2.21 -25.38
CA ALA A 510 -20.79 2.33 -26.84
C ALA A 510 -19.95 1.18 -27.39
N PRO A 511 -20.35 0.51 -28.49
CA PRO A 511 -19.51 -0.47 -29.14
C PRO A 511 -18.25 0.19 -29.70
N GLY A 512 -17.15 -0.57 -29.77
CA GLY A 512 -15.87 -0.11 -30.31
C GLY A 512 -14.69 -0.37 -29.39
N ILE A 513 -13.57 0.29 -29.66
CA ILE A 513 -12.30 0.00 -28.99
C ILE A 513 -12.14 0.86 -27.73
N TYR A 514 -11.75 0.22 -26.64
CA TYR A 514 -11.43 0.84 -25.35
C TYR A 514 -9.96 0.60 -25.03
N ASP A 515 -9.23 1.67 -24.72
CA ASP A 515 -7.86 1.59 -24.23
C ASP A 515 -7.86 1.19 -22.74
N VAL A 516 -6.88 0.36 -22.36
CA VAL A 516 -6.74 -0.14 -20.99
C VAL A 516 -5.72 0.71 -20.23
N PHE A 517 -6.17 1.25 -19.10
CA PHE A 517 -5.33 1.97 -18.15
C PHE A 517 -5.32 1.26 -16.80
N VAL A 518 -4.23 1.39 -16.06
CA VAL A 518 -4.17 1.07 -14.64
C VAL A 518 -4.06 2.38 -13.87
N ALA A 519 -4.90 2.58 -12.86
CA ALA A 519 -4.93 3.79 -12.06
C ALA A 519 -4.95 3.45 -10.57
N SER A 520 -4.38 4.33 -9.76
CA SER A 520 -4.55 4.28 -8.32
C SER A 520 -4.80 5.69 -7.76
N PRO A 521 -6.06 6.16 -7.80
CA PRO A 521 -6.42 7.48 -7.31
C PRO A 521 -6.35 7.55 -5.78
N ASP A 522 -6.54 8.75 -5.22
CA ASP A 522 -6.74 8.90 -3.78
C ASP A 522 -8.05 8.21 -3.34
N ALA A 523 -8.06 7.63 -2.14
CA ALA A 523 -9.25 6.98 -1.60
C ALA A 523 -10.32 7.99 -1.14
N SER A 524 -9.95 9.24 -0.87
CA SER A 524 -10.93 10.28 -0.56
C SER A 524 -11.69 10.69 -1.82
N SER A 525 -13.02 10.73 -1.77
CA SER A 525 -13.85 11.21 -2.88
C SER A 525 -13.55 12.67 -3.26
N THR A 526 -13.07 13.49 -2.32
CA THR A 526 -12.66 14.89 -2.56
C THR A 526 -11.39 15.00 -3.42
N LEU A 527 -10.57 13.94 -3.45
CA LEU A 527 -9.28 13.91 -4.14
C LEU A 527 -9.20 12.84 -5.24
N ALA A 528 -10.18 11.93 -5.35
CA ALA A 528 -10.13 10.80 -6.28
C ALA A 528 -10.03 11.21 -7.77
N THR A 529 -10.55 12.39 -8.13
CA THR A 529 -10.50 12.94 -9.49
C THR A 529 -9.25 13.80 -9.74
N ARG A 530 -8.41 13.99 -8.73
CA ARG A 530 -7.21 14.84 -8.79
C ARG A 530 -5.98 14.01 -9.13
N ALA A 531 -5.55 14.07 -10.39
CA ALA A 531 -4.40 13.30 -10.88
C ALA A 531 -3.08 13.59 -10.13
N ASP A 532 -2.94 14.78 -9.55
CA ASP A 532 -1.78 15.16 -8.71
C ASP A 532 -1.76 14.47 -7.34
N TYR A 533 -2.89 13.87 -6.93
CA TYR A 533 -2.98 12.98 -5.77
C TYR A 533 -2.99 11.50 -6.15
N ALA A 534 -2.97 11.11 -7.43
CA ALA A 534 -2.89 9.70 -7.83
C ALA A 534 -1.47 9.14 -7.62
N ILE A 535 -1.37 7.82 -7.41
CA ILE A 535 -0.07 7.14 -7.51
C ILE A 535 0.30 7.03 -8.98
N ARG A 536 1.47 7.59 -9.31
CA ARG A 536 2.18 7.31 -10.56
C ARG A 536 3.04 6.05 -10.38
N PHE A 537 2.72 5.03 -11.17
CA PHE A 537 3.51 3.81 -11.22
C PHE A 537 4.92 4.11 -11.75
N ALA A 538 5.92 3.43 -11.21
CA ALA A 538 7.31 3.54 -11.58
C ALA A 538 7.63 2.76 -12.85
N ASN A 539 6.88 3.02 -13.91
CA ASN A 539 7.03 2.41 -15.22
C ASN A 539 7.54 3.42 -16.25
N SER A 540 8.39 2.95 -17.15
CA SER A 540 8.90 3.74 -18.28
C SER A 540 7.84 3.89 -19.36
N ASP A 541 7.79 5.05 -20.00
CA ASP A 541 7.00 5.23 -21.22
C ASP A 541 7.65 4.44 -22.36
N ALA A 542 6.84 3.77 -23.19
CA ALA A 542 7.30 3.04 -24.36
C ALA A 542 6.35 3.31 -25.54
N GLY A 543 6.64 4.38 -26.28
CA GLY A 543 5.80 4.88 -27.36
C GLY A 543 5.49 3.84 -28.46
N ALA A 544 6.47 2.99 -28.81
CA ALA A 544 6.29 1.92 -29.79
C ALA A 544 5.22 0.89 -29.38
N SER A 545 5.04 0.70 -28.06
CA SER A 545 4.03 -0.20 -27.48
C SER A 545 2.77 0.54 -27.02
N GLY A 546 2.66 1.85 -27.26
CA GLY A 546 1.54 2.67 -26.79
C GLY A 546 1.46 2.81 -25.25
N GLN A 547 2.57 2.57 -24.55
CA GLN A 547 2.64 2.63 -23.08
C GLN A 547 3.07 4.03 -22.64
N SER A 548 2.31 4.66 -21.74
CA SER A 548 2.66 5.99 -21.24
C SER A 548 1.87 6.38 -19.99
N TRP A 549 2.44 7.26 -19.17
CA TRP A 549 1.69 7.95 -18.12
C TRP A 549 0.76 9.05 -18.67
N ASP A 550 -0.53 8.99 -18.38
CA ASP A 550 -1.51 10.06 -18.65
C ASP A 550 -1.67 10.94 -17.40
N ALA A 551 -1.06 12.13 -17.45
CA ALA A 551 -1.06 13.09 -16.35
C ALA A 551 -2.41 13.74 -16.09
N THR A 552 -3.32 13.76 -17.06
CA THR A 552 -4.67 14.33 -16.87
C THR A 552 -5.55 13.35 -16.12
N ARG A 553 -5.40 12.05 -16.43
CA ARG A 553 -6.16 10.98 -15.76
C ARG A 553 -5.55 10.52 -14.44
N GLY A 554 -4.25 10.71 -14.26
CA GLY A 554 -3.53 10.09 -13.15
C GLY A 554 -3.49 8.56 -13.30
N ALA A 555 -3.29 8.08 -14.53
CA ALA A 555 -3.35 6.66 -14.87
C ALA A 555 -2.28 6.27 -15.90
N PHE A 556 -1.82 5.02 -15.84
CA PHE A 556 -0.84 4.49 -16.79
C PHE A 556 -1.55 3.76 -17.94
N LYS A 557 -1.36 4.24 -19.18
CA LYS A 557 -1.83 3.59 -20.40
C LYS A 557 -0.96 2.38 -20.68
N THR A 558 -1.58 1.20 -20.80
CA THR A 558 -0.86 -0.08 -20.87
C THR A 558 -0.44 -0.47 -22.30
N GLY A 559 -0.96 0.21 -23.32
CA GLY A 559 -0.83 -0.22 -24.72
C GLY A 559 -1.80 -1.33 -25.13
N LEU A 560 -2.54 -1.93 -24.19
CA LEU A 560 -3.61 -2.88 -24.48
C LEU A 560 -4.92 -2.17 -24.81
N SER A 561 -5.77 -2.88 -25.55
CA SER A 561 -7.13 -2.46 -25.84
C SER A 561 -8.10 -3.63 -25.90
N ILE A 562 -9.37 -3.34 -25.63
CA ILE A 562 -10.50 -4.28 -25.67
C ILE A 562 -11.50 -3.79 -26.71
N THR A 563 -12.06 -4.70 -27.50
CA THR A 563 -13.21 -4.42 -28.37
C THR A 563 -14.49 -4.72 -27.60
N VAL A 564 -15.36 -3.73 -27.45
CA VAL A 564 -16.69 -3.90 -26.84
C VAL A 564 -17.74 -4.06 -27.93
N GLU A 565 -18.55 -5.12 -27.82
CA GLU A 565 -19.60 -5.50 -28.80
C GLU A 565 -21.03 -5.37 -28.24
#